data_AF-A0A7J7TET3-F1
#
_entry.id   AF-A0A7J7TET3-F1
#
_cell.length_a   1.000
_cell.length_b   1.000
_cell.length_c   1.000
_cell.angle_alpha   90.00
_cell.angle_beta   90.00
_cell.angle_gamma   90.00
#
_symmetry.space_group_name_H-M   'P 1'
#
loop_
_entity.id
_entity.type
_entity.pdbx_description
1 polymer ?
#
loop_
_entity_poly.entity_id
_entity_poly.type
_entity_poly.pdbx_seq_one_letter_code
_entity_poly.pdbx_strand_id
1 'polypeptide(L)'
;MNLLMIRTWKSTREKTVFLYFLRSAQNNMTKAVDAFKKSLKLCVTKEMLLLSITTAYTGLELTFFSGVYGTCIGAVNKFGTEEKSLIGLSGIFIGIGEILGGSLFGLLSKNNRFGRNPVVLLGILVHFIAFYLIFLNMPGDAPIAPIEGTDSSAYIQSSKEVAIFCSFLLGLGDSCFNTQLLSILGFLYSEDSAPAFAVFKFVQSICAAVAFFYSNYLLLHWQLLVMVIFGFFGTISFFAVEWEAAAIVARGSDYRSI
;
A
#
# COMPACT_ATOMS: atom_id res chain seq x y z
N MET A 1 -10.11 -37.38 -52.03
CA MET A 1 -9.62 -37.35 -50.63
C MET A 1 -10.78 -37.74 -49.72
N ASN A 2 -10.71 -38.91 -49.06
CA ASN A 2 -11.85 -39.56 -48.40
C ASN A 2 -12.33 -38.80 -47.15
N LEU A 3 -13.65 -38.63 -46.98
CA LEU A 3 -14.28 -37.95 -45.83
C LEU A 3 -13.86 -38.54 -44.46
N LEU A 4 -13.57 -39.84 -44.42
CA LEU A 4 -13.03 -40.55 -43.26
C LEU A 4 -11.63 -40.05 -42.86
N MET A 5 -10.76 -39.73 -43.83
CA MET A 5 -9.42 -39.19 -43.55
C MET A 5 -9.47 -37.76 -43.00
N ILE A 6 -10.45 -36.96 -43.43
CA ILE A 6 -10.64 -35.59 -42.93
C ILE A 6 -11.15 -35.62 -41.48
N ARG A 7 -12.08 -36.53 -41.17
CA ARG A 7 -12.58 -36.72 -39.79
C ARG A 7 -11.51 -37.23 -38.83
N THR A 8 -10.70 -38.21 -39.24
CA THR A 8 -9.60 -38.70 -38.40
C THR A 8 -8.51 -37.64 -38.20
N TRP A 9 -8.17 -36.89 -39.24
CA TRP A 9 -7.18 -35.80 -39.13
C TRP A 9 -7.64 -34.64 -38.23
N LYS A 10 -8.93 -34.27 -38.29
CA LYS A 10 -9.51 -33.25 -37.40
C LYS A 10 -9.52 -33.73 -35.94
N SER A 11 -9.92 -34.98 -35.69
CA SER A 11 -9.91 -35.59 -34.35
C SER A 11 -8.49 -35.68 -33.76
N THR A 12 -7.48 -36.03 -34.56
CA THR A 12 -6.09 -36.08 -34.10
C THR A 12 -5.55 -34.70 -33.76
N ARG A 13 -5.86 -33.65 -34.54
CA ARG A 13 -5.46 -32.27 -34.20
C ARG A 13 -6.15 -31.73 -32.95
N GLU A 14 -7.43 -32.00 -32.77
CA GLU A 14 -8.16 -31.60 -31.55
C GLU A 14 -7.57 -32.28 -30.30
N LYS A 15 -7.23 -33.57 -30.37
CA LYS A 15 -6.54 -34.29 -29.29
C LYS A 15 -5.15 -33.72 -28.99
N THR A 16 -4.37 -33.37 -30.01
CA THR A 16 -3.05 -32.75 -29.83
C THR A 16 -3.16 -31.36 -29.19
N VAL A 17 -4.08 -30.51 -29.65
CA VAL A 17 -4.33 -29.19 -29.06
C VAL A 17 -4.78 -29.32 -27.60
N PHE A 18 -5.67 -30.28 -27.30
CA PHE A 18 -6.12 -30.56 -25.94
C PHE A 18 -4.99 -31.05 -25.03
N LEU A 19 -4.11 -31.93 -25.52
CA LEU A 19 -2.91 -32.38 -24.79
C LEU A 19 -1.90 -31.24 -24.56
N TYR A 20 -1.71 -30.35 -25.53
CA TYR A 20 -0.89 -29.14 -25.35
C TYR A 20 -1.51 -28.21 -24.29
N PHE A 21 -2.83 -28.05 -24.29
CA PHE A 21 -3.53 -27.26 -23.30
C PHE A 21 -3.41 -27.85 -21.89
N LEU A 22 -3.63 -29.16 -21.72
CA LEU A 22 -3.44 -29.85 -20.44
C LEU A 22 -1.99 -29.79 -19.96
N ARG A 23 -1.01 -29.98 -20.87
CA ARG A 23 0.42 -29.88 -20.52
C ARG A 23 0.80 -28.45 -20.14
N SER A 24 0.25 -27.44 -20.82
CA SER A 24 0.42 -26.02 -20.48
C SER A 24 -0.20 -25.70 -19.12
N ALA A 25 -1.43 -26.16 -18.87
CA ALA A 25 -2.14 -25.99 -17.60
C ALA A 25 -1.39 -26.66 -16.43
N GLN A 26 -0.89 -27.88 -16.62
CA GLN A 26 -0.12 -28.59 -15.61
C GLN A 26 1.24 -27.92 -15.35
N ASN A 27 1.91 -27.43 -16.40
CA ASN A 27 3.16 -26.68 -16.25
C ASN A 27 2.96 -25.33 -15.54
N ASN A 28 1.82 -24.66 -15.80
CA ASN A 28 1.42 -23.44 -15.09
C ASN A 28 1.10 -23.72 -13.62
N MET A 29 0.44 -24.84 -13.32
CA MET A 29 0.14 -25.25 -11.95
C MET A 29 1.42 -25.55 -11.16
N THR A 30 2.39 -26.26 -11.76
CA THR A 30 3.71 -26.48 -11.12
C THR A 30 4.42 -25.15 -10.85
N LYS A 31 4.47 -24.25 -11.84
CA LYS A 31 5.05 -22.90 -11.66
C LYS A 31 4.35 -22.09 -10.56
N ALA A 32 3.02 -22.18 -10.47
CA ALA A 32 2.26 -21.49 -9.43
C ALA A 32 2.57 -22.05 -8.03
N VAL A 33 2.67 -23.38 -7.89
CA VAL A 33 3.06 -24.04 -6.64
C VAL A 33 4.49 -23.66 -6.24
N ASP A 34 5.41 -23.60 -7.20
CA ASP A 34 6.80 -23.20 -6.93
C ASP A 34 6.90 -21.73 -6.53
N ALA A 35 6.15 -20.84 -7.20
CA ALA A 35 6.07 -19.43 -6.81
C ALA A 35 5.48 -19.27 -5.39
N PHE A 36 4.43 -20.03 -5.06
CA PHE A 36 3.84 -20.03 -3.72
C PHE A 36 4.83 -20.52 -2.65
N LYS A 37 5.55 -21.61 -2.90
CA LYS A 37 6.62 -22.10 -2.01
C LYS A 37 7.73 -21.06 -1.84
N LYS A 38 8.10 -20.36 -2.91
CA LYS A 38 9.06 -19.25 -2.85
C LYS A 38 8.53 -18.11 -1.99
N SER A 39 7.27 -17.69 -2.16
CA SER A 39 6.66 -16.67 -1.31
C SER A 39 6.67 -17.06 0.17
N LEU A 40 6.37 -18.32 0.52
CA LEU A 40 6.45 -18.79 1.91
C LEU A 40 7.87 -18.73 2.48
N LYS A 41 8.89 -19.09 1.67
CA LYS A 41 10.29 -18.97 2.08
C LYS A 41 10.74 -17.52 2.21
N LEU A 42 10.28 -16.64 1.32
CA LEU A 42 10.58 -15.22 1.36
C LEU A 42 9.91 -14.53 2.55
N CYS A 43 8.72 -14.96 2.94
CA CYS A 43 7.98 -14.39 4.08
C CYS A 43 8.76 -14.46 5.40
N VAL A 44 9.66 -15.44 5.54
CA VAL A 44 10.48 -15.64 6.75
C VAL A 44 11.89 -15.08 6.64
N THR A 45 12.26 -14.41 5.53
CA THR A 45 13.56 -13.73 5.45
C THR A 45 13.57 -12.51 6.37
N LYS A 46 14.74 -12.21 6.93
CA LYS A 46 14.92 -11.11 7.88
C LYS A 46 14.48 -9.78 7.25
N GLU A 47 14.86 -9.53 6.01
CA GLU A 47 14.57 -8.31 5.27
C GLU A 47 13.07 -8.20 4.99
N MET A 48 12.41 -9.30 4.59
CA MET A 48 10.96 -9.30 4.36
C MET A 48 10.18 -9.11 5.65
N LEU A 49 10.60 -9.72 6.76
CA LEU A 49 9.96 -9.55 8.07
C LEU A 49 10.06 -8.10 8.56
N LEU A 50 11.21 -7.45 8.38
CA LEU A 50 11.39 -6.03 8.69
C LEU A 50 10.54 -5.14 7.77
N LEU A 51 10.56 -5.38 6.45
CA LEU A 51 9.72 -4.66 5.50
C LEU A 51 8.21 -4.90 5.73
N SER A 52 7.84 -6.04 6.32
CA SER A 52 6.45 -6.34 6.68
C SER A 52 5.92 -5.39 7.73
N ILE A 53 6.76 -4.82 8.60
CA ILE A 53 6.34 -3.79 9.58
C ILE A 53 5.94 -2.50 8.84
N THR A 54 6.76 -2.07 7.88
CA THR A 54 6.44 -0.90 7.03
C THR A 54 5.22 -1.17 6.15
N THR A 55 5.07 -2.40 5.66
CA THR A 55 3.93 -2.81 4.83
C THR A 55 2.64 -2.93 5.64
N ALA A 56 2.75 -3.34 6.92
CA ALA A 56 1.63 -3.32 7.84
C ALA A 56 1.13 -1.89 8.01
N TYR A 57 2.03 -0.94 8.21
CA TYR A 57 1.68 0.48 8.26
C TYR A 57 0.95 0.95 7.00
N THR A 58 1.45 0.66 5.80
CA THR A 58 0.75 1.06 4.55
C THR A 58 -0.59 0.35 4.36
N GLY A 59 -0.78 -0.84 4.94
CA GLY A 59 -2.07 -1.51 4.97
C GLY A 59 -3.08 -0.81 5.89
N LEU A 60 -2.64 -0.38 7.08
CA LEU A 60 -3.47 0.41 8.00
C LEU A 60 -3.82 1.77 7.38
N GLU A 61 -2.84 2.42 6.76
CA GLU A 61 -2.95 3.71 6.08
C GLU A 61 -3.95 3.65 4.93
N LEU A 62 -3.83 2.62 4.08
CA LEU A 62 -4.76 2.37 2.98
C LEU A 62 -6.22 2.36 3.45
N THR A 63 -6.52 1.61 4.50
CA THR A 63 -7.88 1.58 5.06
C THR A 63 -8.29 2.94 5.63
N PHE A 64 -7.36 3.66 6.25
CA PHE A 64 -7.65 4.94 6.86
C PHE A 64 -8.09 5.97 5.82
N PHE A 65 -7.32 6.24 4.77
CA PHE A 65 -7.69 7.27 3.80
C PHE A 65 -8.84 6.83 2.87
N SER A 66 -8.90 5.55 2.50
CA SER A 66 -9.90 5.06 1.54
C SER A 66 -11.27 4.79 2.17
N GLY A 67 -11.32 4.52 3.47
CA GLY A 67 -12.55 4.21 4.21
C GLY A 67 -12.80 5.16 5.36
N VAL A 68 -11.97 5.08 6.40
CA VAL A 68 -12.23 5.73 7.70
C VAL A 68 -12.36 7.24 7.56
N TYR A 69 -11.44 7.88 6.85
CA TYR A 69 -11.38 9.33 6.73
C TYR A 69 -12.53 9.89 5.90
N GLY A 70 -12.92 9.19 4.82
CA GLY A 70 -14.13 9.49 4.06
C GLY A 70 -15.39 9.41 4.92
N THR A 71 -15.52 8.35 5.74
CA THR A 71 -16.62 8.22 6.72
C THR A 71 -16.62 9.37 7.72
N CYS A 72 -15.45 9.77 8.24
CA CYS A 72 -15.35 10.92 9.15
C CYS A 72 -15.86 12.20 8.50
N ILE A 73 -15.43 12.50 7.27
CA ILE A 73 -15.89 13.69 6.54
C ILE A 73 -17.42 13.64 6.34
N GLY A 74 -17.96 12.48 5.97
CA GLY A 74 -19.39 12.30 5.76
C GLY A 74 -20.24 12.35 7.02
N ALA A 75 -19.65 12.14 8.20
CA ALA A 75 -20.36 12.11 9.47
C ALA A 75 -20.46 13.49 10.15
N VAL A 76 -19.66 14.47 9.76
CA VAL A 76 -19.63 15.77 10.45
C VAL A 76 -20.75 16.68 9.95
N ASN A 77 -21.85 16.76 10.71
CA ASN A 77 -23.03 17.57 10.39
C ASN A 77 -22.70 19.07 10.22
N LYS A 78 -21.65 19.56 10.90
CA LYS A 78 -21.16 20.94 10.79
C LYS A 78 -20.65 21.31 9.38
N PHE A 79 -20.37 20.34 8.52
CA PHE A 79 -20.07 20.60 7.11
C PHE A 79 -21.33 20.91 6.27
N GLY A 80 -22.52 20.75 6.84
CA GLY A 80 -23.79 21.07 6.21
C GLY A 80 -24.16 20.09 5.10
N THR A 81 -25.09 20.49 4.23
CA THR A 81 -25.72 19.63 3.20
C THR A 81 -24.77 19.12 2.11
N GLU A 82 -23.50 19.52 2.14
CA GLU A 82 -22.46 19.15 1.16
C GLU A 82 -21.58 17.98 1.61
N GLU A 83 -21.84 17.37 2.77
CA GLU A 83 -21.05 16.26 3.32
C GLU A 83 -20.73 15.16 2.30
N LYS A 84 -21.72 14.76 1.48
CA LYS A 84 -21.57 13.70 0.47
C LYS A 84 -20.69 14.11 -0.70
N SER A 85 -20.69 15.40 -1.09
CA SER A 85 -19.80 15.89 -2.15
C SER A 85 -18.36 16.02 -1.64
N LEU A 86 -18.18 16.32 -0.36
CA LEU A 86 -16.85 16.40 0.27
C LEU A 86 -16.15 15.05 0.34
N ILE A 87 -16.89 13.93 0.49
CA ILE A 87 -16.30 12.57 0.40
C ILE A 87 -15.68 12.36 -0.98
N GLY A 88 -16.41 12.71 -2.05
CA GLY A 88 -15.92 12.61 -3.42
C GLY A 88 -14.72 13.53 -3.67
N LEU A 89 -14.79 14.77 -3.18
CA LEU A 89 -13.71 15.74 -3.30
C LEU A 89 -12.43 15.29 -2.54
N SER A 90 -12.60 14.69 -1.36
CA SER A 90 -11.52 14.07 -0.59
C SER A 90 -10.77 13.02 -1.43
N GLY A 91 -11.51 12.11 -2.07
CA GLY A 91 -10.93 11.09 -2.95
C GLY A 91 -10.13 11.69 -4.12
N ILE A 92 -10.63 12.77 -4.73
CA ILE A 92 -9.91 13.50 -5.79
C ILE A 92 -8.59 14.08 -5.27
N PHE A 93 -8.61 14.73 -4.11
CA PHE A 93 -7.41 15.35 -3.54
C PHE A 93 -6.37 14.32 -3.07
N ILE A 94 -6.81 13.16 -2.56
CA ILE A 94 -5.93 12.00 -2.33
C ILE A 94 -5.20 11.64 -3.63
N GLY A 95 -5.95 11.41 -4.72
CA GLY A 95 -5.36 11.06 -6.02
C GLY A 95 -4.41 12.14 -6.57
N ILE A 96 -4.71 13.42 -6.37
CA ILE A 96 -3.79 14.51 -6.72
C ILE A 96 -2.50 14.41 -5.90
N GLY A 97 -2.60 14.18 -4.59
CA GLY A 97 -1.45 13.97 -3.71
C GLY A 97 -0.59 12.79 -4.16
N GLU A 98 -1.22 11.67 -4.49
CA GLU A 98 -0.54 10.46 -4.98
C GLU A 98 0.19 10.70 -6.30
N ILE A 99 -0.45 11.35 -7.27
CA ILE A 99 0.16 11.69 -8.56
C ILE A 99 1.37 12.60 -8.35
N LEU A 100 1.24 13.67 -7.54
CA LEU A 100 2.34 14.59 -7.30
C LEU A 100 3.50 13.93 -6.57
N GLY A 101 3.23 13.15 -5.52
CA GLY A 101 4.27 12.46 -4.77
C GLY A 101 4.97 11.37 -5.58
N GLY A 102 4.21 10.54 -6.31
CA GLY A 102 4.77 9.53 -7.20
C GLY A 102 5.61 10.12 -8.32
N SER A 103 5.16 11.23 -8.93
CA SER A 103 5.90 11.91 -10.00
C SER A 103 7.18 12.56 -9.49
N LEU A 104 7.09 13.35 -8.42
CA LEU A 104 8.21 14.10 -7.89
C LEU A 104 9.26 13.17 -7.28
N PHE A 105 8.83 12.22 -6.44
CA PHE A 105 9.74 11.39 -5.65
C PHE A 105 10.13 10.09 -6.34
N GLY A 106 9.36 9.61 -7.31
CA GLY A 106 9.79 8.54 -8.23
C GLY A 106 10.95 9.00 -9.11
N LEU A 107 10.93 10.25 -9.60
CA LEU A 107 12.02 10.83 -10.38
C LEU A 107 13.24 11.19 -9.51
N LEU A 108 13.02 11.76 -8.32
CA LEU A 108 14.11 12.06 -7.37
C LEU A 108 14.84 10.80 -6.89
N SER A 109 14.13 9.70 -6.62
CA SER A 109 14.74 8.42 -6.22
C SER A 109 15.60 7.78 -7.32
N LYS A 110 15.35 8.10 -8.59
CA LYS A 110 16.16 7.63 -9.72
C LYS A 110 17.48 8.38 -9.83
N ASN A 111 17.55 9.60 -9.29
CA ASN A 111 18.77 10.39 -9.30
C ASN A 111 19.66 9.93 -8.15
N ASN A 112 20.72 9.17 -8.48
CA ASN A 112 21.62 8.42 -7.58
C ASN A 112 22.33 9.25 -6.46
N ARG A 113 22.01 10.55 -6.34
CA ARG A 113 22.51 11.46 -5.30
C ARG A 113 21.64 11.46 -4.03
N PHE A 114 20.36 11.09 -4.14
CA PHE A 114 19.45 11.00 -3.00
C PHE A 114 18.88 9.58 -2.95
N GLY A 115 19.21 8.83 -1.91
CA GLY A 115 18.70 7.47 -1.70
C GLY A 115 17.20 7.43 -1.39
N ARG A 116 16.68 6.26 -0.98
CA ARG A 116 15.26 6.08 -0.67
C ARG A 116 14.82 6.76 0.64
N ASN A 117 15.74 6.82 1.62
CA ASN A 117 15.44 7.27 2.99
C ASN A 117 14.85 8.70 3.09
N PRO A 118 15.36 9.74 2.39
CA PRO A 118 14.78 11.08 2.46
C PRO A 118 13.33 11.15 1.99
N VAL A 119 12.95 10.34 1.00
CA VAL A 119 11.57 10.29 0.50
C VAL A 119 10.64 9.65 1.54
N VAL A 120 11.05 8.55 2.16
CA VAL A 120 10.28 7.91 3.24
C VAL A 120 10.16 8.84 4.46
N LEU A 121 11.24 9.56 4.81
CA LEU A 121 11.23 10.53 5.90
C LEU A 121 10.25 11.68 5.62
N LEU A 122 10.21 12.19 4.39
CA LEU A 122 9.23 13.19 3.99
C LEU A 122 7.81 12.63 4.10
N GLY A 123 7.58 11.42 3.60
CA GLY A 123 6.28 10.76 3.67
C GLY A 123 5.75 10.65 5.10
N ILE A 124 6.58 10.21 6.04
CA ILE A 124 6.13 10.06 7.44
C ILE A 124 5.87 11.41 8.12
N LEU A 125 6.67 12.43 7.81
CA LEU A 125 6.44 13.79 8.34
C LEU A 125 5.12 14.37 7.82
N VAL A 126 4.85 14.21 6.52
CA VAL A 126 3.59 14.61 5.89
C VAL A 126 2.42 13.89 6.53
N HIS A 127 2.51 12.57 6.73
CA HIS A 127 1.49 11.79 7.41
C HIS A 127 1.27 12.23 8.85
N PHE A 128 2.31 12.49 9.63
CA PHE A 128 2.16 12.95 11.02
C PHE A 128 1.51 14.32 11.09
N ILE A 129 1.84 15.24 10.17
CA ILE A 129 1.15 16.52 10.05
C ILE A 129 -0.33 16.29 9.70
N ALA A 130 -0.62 15.42 8.73
CA ALA A 130 -2.00 15.08 8.36
C ALA A 130 -2.78 14.51 9.55
N PHE A 131 -2.23 13.52 10.25
CA PHE A 131 -2.87 12.90 11.42
C PHE A 131 -3.13 13.91 12.53
N TYR A 132 -2.18 14.81 12.78
CA TYR A 132 -2.36 15.86 13.78
C TYR A 132 -3.46 16.86 13.37
N LEU A 133 -3.48 17.30 12.11
CA LEU A 133 -4.53 18.19 11.60
C LEU A 133 -5.91 17.51 11.64
N ILE A 134 -5.99 16.23 11.29
CA ILE A 134 -7.23 15.44 11.39
C ILE A 134 -7.69 15.34 12.84
N PHE A 135 -6.78 15.05 13.77
CA PHE A 135 -7.09 15.00 15.20
C PHE A 135 -7.68 16.33 15.70
N LEU A 136 -7.17 17.46 15.23
CA LEU A 136 -7.69 18.77 15.61
C LEU A 136 -9.04 19.07 14.96
N ASN A 137 -9.19 18.77 13.67
CA ASN A 137 -10.30 19.23 12.82
C ASN A 137 -11.55 18.34 12.89
N MET A 138 -11.39 17.05 13.21
CA MET A 138 -12.47 16.05 13.20
C MET A 138 -12.94 15.67 14.61
N PRO A 139 -14.26 15.48 14.81
CA PRO A 139 -14.79 14.91 16.04
C PRO A 139 -14.26 13.49 16.29
N GLY A 140 -13.99 13.15 17.56
CA GLY A 140 -13.40 11.87 17.92
C GLY A 140 -14.29 10.65 17.65
N ASP A 141 -15.60 10.85 17.66
CA ASP A 141 -16.65 9.86 17.41
C ASP A 141 -17.03 9.72 15.92
N ALA A 142 -16.53 10.59 15.04
CA ALA A 142 -16.89 10.60 13.62
C ALA A 142 -16.78 9.24 12.89
N PRO A 143 -15.77 8.37 13.13
CA PRO A 143 -15.69 7.05 12.48
C PRO A 143 -16.82 6.09 12.87
N ILE A 144 -17.41 6.27 14.06
CA ILE A 144 -18.43 5.39 14.64
C ILE A 144 -19.77 6.09 14.80
N ALA A 145 -19.89 7.28 14.20
CA ALA A 145 -21.11 8.07 14.25
C ALA A 145 -22.27 7.29 13.61
N PRO A 146 -23.49 7.45 14.12
CA PRO A 146 -24.65 6.82 13.52
C PRO A 146 -24.98 7.45 12.16
N ILE A 147 -25.99 6.92 11.47
CA ILE A 147 -26.33 7.36 10.10
C ILE A 147 -26.72 8.84 10.05
N GLU A 148 -27.20 9.39 11.16
CA GLU A 148 -27.56 10.81 11.31
C GLU A 148 -26.34 11.74 11.48
N GLY A 149 -25.12 11.18 11.53
CA GLY A 149 -23.89 11.94 11.73
C GLY A 149 -23.63 12.32 13.19
N THR A 150 -22.69 13.24 13.39
CA THR A 150 -22.29 13.76 14.70
C THR A 150 -22.23 15.28 14.71
N ASP A 151 -22.78 15.86 15.79
CA ASP A 151 -22.69 17.28 16.13
C ASP A 151 -21.60 17.57 17.19
N SER A 152 -20.87 16.53 17.60
CA SER A 152 -19.73 16.64 18.50
C SER A 152 -18.74 17.71 18.01
N SER A 153 -18.11 18.39 18.96
CA SER A 153 -17.09 19.39 18.65
C SER A 153 -15.73 18.71 18.52
N ALA A 154 -14.99 19.07 17.48
CA ALA A 154 -13.56 18.82 17.40
C ALA A 154 -12.80 19.84 18.28
N TYR A 155 -11.47 19.72 18.35
CA TYR A 155 -10.64 20.65 19.13
C TYR A 155 -10.61 22.06 18.53
N ILE A 156 -10.68 22.15 17.19
CA ILE A 156 -10.90 23.40 16.47
C ILE A 156 -12.28 23.39 15.82
N GLN A 157 -12.74 24.55 15.34
CA GLN A 157 -13.92 24.59 14.49
C GLN A 157 -13.66 23.78 13.21
N SER A 158 -14.45 22.73 13.00
CA SER A 158 -14.32 21.84 11.84
C SER A 158 -14.42 22.65 10.55
N SER A 159 -13.34 22.64 9.77
CA SER A 159 -13.20 23.30 8.48
C SER A 159 -13.14 22.28 7.34
N LYS A 160 -13.90 22.54 6.28
CA LYS A 160 -13.92 21.74 5.05
C LYS A 160 -12.57 21.80 4.35
N GLU A 161 -11.97 22.98 4.34
CA GLU A 161 -10.69 23.27 3.69
C GLU A 161 -9.57 22.47 4.34
N VAL A 162 -9.51 22.44 5.68
CA VAL A 162 -8.55 21.63 6.42
C VAL A 162 -8.77 20.14 6.14
N ALA A 163 -10.03 19.71 6.05
CA ALA A 163 -10.35 18.31 5.77
C ALA A 163 -9.81 17.86 4.40
N ILE A 164 -10.09 18.65 3.34
CA ILE A 164 -9.62 18.36 1.98
C ILE A 164 -8.10 18.50 1.86
N PHE A 165 -7.49 19.45 2.57
CA PHE A 165 -6.04 19.55 2.65
C PHE A 165 -5.40 18.31 3.29
N CYS A 166 -6.01 17.76 4.35
CA CYS A 166 -5.54 16.51 4.93
C CYS A 166 -5.67 15.33 3.93
N SER A 167 -6.75 15.27 3.14
CA SER A 167 -6.90 14.27 2.06
C SER A 167 -5.71 14.31 1.10
N PHE A 168 -5.30 15.51 0.69
CA PHE A 168 -4.12 15.71 -0.14
C PHE A 168 -2.82 15.23 0.52
N LEU A 169 -2.61 15.57 1.80
CA LEU A 169 -1.43 15.15 2.53
C LEU A 169 -1.36 13.64 2.71
N LEU A 170 -2.49 12.96 2.96
CA LEU A 170 -2.56 11.50 3.03
C LEU A 170 -2.09 10.87 1.70
N GLY A 171 -2.64 11.28 0.56
CA GLY A 171 -2.20 10.77 -0.75
C GLY A 171 -0.72 11.09 -1.07
N LEU A 172 -0.25 12.28 -0.67
CA LEU A 172 1.15 12.66 -0.85
C LEU A 172 2.10 11.78 -0.03
N GLY A 173 1.75 11.45 1.21
CA GLY A 173 2.55 10.57 2.06
C GLY A 173 2.47 9.09 1.62
N ASP A 174 1.29 8.61 1.22
CA ASP A 174 1.10 7.23 0.74
C ASP A 174 2.01 6.95 -0.46
N SER A 175 2.00 7.85 -1.45
CA SER A 175 2.83 7.70 -2.64
C SER A 175 4.33 7.70 -2.33
N CYS A 176 4.78 8.42 -1.29
CA CYS A 176 6.16 8.34 -0.82
C CYS A 176 6.49 6.93 -0.32
N PHE A 177 5.67 6.35 0.56
CA PHE A 177 5.89 5.01 1.10
C PHE A 177 5.79 3.93 0.03
N ASN A 178 4.71 3.92 -0.76
CA ASN A 178 4.49 2.89 -1.77
C ASN A 178 5.59 2.90 -2.84
N THR A 179 5.98 4.07 -3.34
CA THR A 179 7.06 4.16 -4.34
C THR A 179 8.37 3.58 -3.82
N GLN A 180 8.75 3.92 -2.57
CA GLN A 180 10.01 3.47 -2.00
C GLN A 180 9.99 1.99 -1.58
N LEU A 181 8.86 1.48 -1.10
CA LEU A 181 8.67 0.05 -0.81
C LEU A 181 8.76 -0.79 -2.09
N LEU A 182 8.11 -0.38 -3.17
CA LEU A 182 8.23 -1.08 -4.45
C LEU A 182 9.66 -1.02 -4.98
N SER A 183 10.35 0.11 -4.80
CA SER A 183 11.75 0.31 -5.23
C SER A 183 12.73 -0.59 -4.47
N ILE A 184 12.65 -0.68 -3.14
CA ILE A 184 13.54 -1.55 -2.35
C ILE A 184 13.24 -3.04 -2.58
N LEU A 185 11.96 -3.40 -2.74
CA LEU A 185 11.58 -4.78 -3.01
C LEU A 185 12.05 -5.25 -4.39
N GLY A 186 11.90 -4.41 -5.41
CA GLY A 186 12.43 -4.68 -6.75
C GLY A 186 13.95 -4.74 -6.80
N PHE A 187 14.64 -4.05 -5.87
CA PHE A 187 16.09 -4.09 -5.75
C PHE A 187 16.59 -5.36 -5.03
N LEU A 188 16.01 -5.70 -3.87
CA LEU A 188 16.45 -6.87 -3.07
C LEU A 188 16.04 -8.21 -3.70
N TYR A 189 14.90 -8.25 -4.39
CA TYR A 189 14.33 -9.47 -4.93
C TYR A 189 14.15 -9.39 -6.45
N SER A 190 15.11 -8.82 -7.18
CA SER A 190 15.00 -8.65 -8.64
C SER A 190 14.72 -9.97 -9.39
N GLU A 191 15.36 -11.06 -8.94
CA GLU A 191 15.21 -12.42 -9.51
C GLU A 191 13.90 -13.11 -9.10
N ASP A 192 13.36 -12.77 -7.93
CA ASP A 192 12.16 -13.40 -7.34
C ASP A 192 11.09 -12.34 -7.01
N SER A 193 10.95 -11.35 -7.89
CA SER A 193 10.16 -10.15 -7.63
C SER A 193 8.67 -10.45 -7.46
N ALA A 194 8.09 -11.28 -8.33
CA ALA A 194 6.67 -11.63 -8.25
C ALA A 194 6.30 -12.32 -6.90
N PRO A 195 7.01 -13.37 -6.45
CA PRO A 195 6.83 -13.91 -5.11
C PRO A 195 6.98 -12.90 -3.97
N ALA A 196 7.92 -11.97 -4.06
CA ALA A 196 8.14 -10.93 -3.06
C ALA A 196 6.98 -9.91 -3.02
N PHE A 197 6.54 -9.41 -4.18
CA PHE A 197 5.37 -8.53 -4.29
C PHE A 197 4.09 -9.21 -3.81
N ALA A 198 3.96 -10.53 -4.00
CA ALA A 198 2.84 -11.29 -3.47
C ALA A 198 2.81 -11.29 -1.94
N VAL A 199 3.95 -11.50 -1.27
CA VAL A 199 4.05 -11.40 0.20
C VAL A 199 3.72 -9.99 0.67
N PHE A 200 4.28 -8.98 0.01
CA PHE A 200 3.99 -7.57 0.28
C PHE A 200 2.48 -7.29 0.24
N LYS A 201 1.81 -7.62 -0.87
CA LYS A 201 0.36 -7.40 -1.01
C LYS A 201 -0.47 -8.25 -0.05
N PHE A 202 0.00 -9.44 0.31
CA PHE A 202 -0.67 -10.29 1.30
C PHE A 202 -0.65 -9.63 2.70
N VAL A 203 0.51 -9.20 3.18
CA VAL A 203 0.64 -8.49 4.47
C VAL A 203 -0.18 -7.20 4.47
N GLN A 204 -0.06 -6.38 3.40
CA GLN A 204 -0.82 -5.14 3.26
C GLN A 204 -2.34 -5.39 3.36
N SER A 205 -2.84 -6.43 2.69
CA SER A 205 -4.26 -6.77 2.68
C SER A 205 -4.78 -7.27 4.02
N ILE A 206 -3.99 -8.06 4.76
CA ILE A 206 -4.37 -8.52 6.11
C ILE A 206 -4.47 -7.32 7.06
N CYS A 207 -3.46 -6.44 7.05
CA CYS A 207 -3.46 -5.26 7.91
C CYS A 207 -4.62 -4.31 7.54
N ALA A 208 -4.89 -4.13 6.25
CA ALA A 208 -6.05 -3.36 5.79
C ALA A 208 -7.38 -3.97 6.27
N ALA A 209 -7.53 -5.29 6.18
CA ALA A 209 -8.73 -5.99 6.66
C ALA A 209 -8.92 -5.86 8.18
N VAL A 210 -7.83 -6.00 8.96
CA VAL A 210 -7.86 -5.77 10.41
C VAL A 210 -8.25 -4.32 10.72
N ALA A 211 -7.73 -3.35 9.96
CA ALA A 211 -8.11 -1.96 10.09
C ALA A 211 -9.58 -1.69 9.80
N PHE A 212 -10.12 -2.31 8.74
CA PHE A 212 -11.54 -2.16 8.40
C PHE A 212 -12.43 -2.78 9.48
N PHE A 213 -11.97 -3.87 10.09
CA PHE A 213 -12.69 -4.49 11.18
C PHE A 213 -12.74 -3.60 12.42
N TYR A 214 -11.58 -3.12 12.92
CA TYR A 214 -11.57 -2.32 14.14
C TYR A 214 -12.14 -0.91 13.95
N SER A 215 -12.15 -0.36 12.73
CA SER A 215 -12.50 1.04 12.49
C SER A 215 -13.93 1.39 12.88
N ASN A 216 -14.83 0.40 12.87
CA ASN A 216 -16.23 0.52 13.28
C ASN A 216 -16.42 0.50 14.81
N TYR A 217 -15.37 0.23 15.58
CA TYR A 217 -15.42 0.12 17.04
C TYR A 217 -14.50 1.11 17.76
N LEU A 218 -13.47 1.62 17.09
CA LEU A 218 -12.49 2.53 17.69
C LEU A 218 -12.77 4.00 17.35
N LEU A 219 -12.66 4.87 18.36
CA LEU A 219 -12.66 6.31 18.18
C LEU A 219 -11.46 6.78 17.32
N LEU A 220 -11.63 7.90 16.64
CA LEU A 220 -10.67 8.43 15.66
C LEU A 220 -9.26 8.58 16.24
N HIS A 221 -9.13 9.11 17.46
CA HIS A 221 -7.83 9.33 18.08
C HIS A 221 -7.06 8.03 18.36
N TRP A 222 -7.74 6.92 18.65
CA TRP A 222 -7.08 5.62 18.79
C TRP A 222 -6.59 5.10 17.45
N GLN A 223 -7.36 5.28 16.38
CA GLN A 223 -6.94 4.91 15.04
C GLN A 223 -5.72 5.73 14.60
N LEU A 224 -5.73 7.04 14.85
CA LEU A 224 -4.58 7.93 14.58
C LEU A 224 -3.35 7.57 15.43
N LEU A 225 -3.54 7.18 16.70
CA LEU A 225 -2.43 6.73 17.54
C LEU A 225 -1.78 5.44 17.00
N VAL A 226 -2.60 4.46 16.59
CA VAL A 226 -2.12 3.24 15.93
C VAL A 226 -1.31 3.59 14.68
N MET A 227 -1.82 4.51 13.85
CA MET A 227 -1.14 5.01 12.66
C MET A 227 0.23 5.65 12.97
N VAL A 228 0.32 6.47 14.03
CA VAL A 228 1.58 7.09 14.45
C VAL A 228 2.59 6.04 14.92
N ILE A 229 2.16 5.09 15.75
CA ILE A 229 3.02 4.03 16.29
C ILE A 229 3.56 3.14 15.15
N PHE A 230 2.67 2.62 14.31
CA PHE A 230 3.06 1.76 13.19
C PHE A 230 3.87 2.52 12.15
N GLY A 231 3.55 3.80 11.89
CA GLY A 231 4.33 4.64 10.98
C GLY A 231 5.76 4.88 11.47
N PHE A 232 5.94 5.11 12.78
CA PHE A 232 7.26 5.27 13.38
C PHE A 232 8.10 3.99 13.28
N PHE A 233 7.56 2.85 13.75
CA PHE A 233 8.28 1.57 13.68
C PHE A 233 8.48 1.08 12.25
N GLY A 234 7.50 1.32 11.37
CA GLY A 234 7.59 1.03 9.95
C GLY A 234 8.69 1.82 9.27
N THR A 235 8.86 3.09 9.61
CA THR A 235 9.95 3.94 9.08
C THR A 235 11.32 3.44 9.55
N ILE A 236 11.46 3.12 10.85
CA ILE A 236 12.71 2.57 11.39
C ILE A 236 13.08 1.25 10.71
N SER A 237 12.09 0.37 10.55
CA SER A 237 12.29 -0.94 9.91
C SER A 237 12.71 -0.80 8.45
N PHE A 238 12.13 0.16 7.72
CA PHE A 238 12.53 0.47 6.35
C PHE A 238 13.98 0.94 6.28
N PHE A 239 14.40 1.87 7.16
CA PHE A 239 15.77 2.38 7.18
C PHE A 239 16.79 1.28 7.51
N ALA A 240 16.45 0.38 8.44
CA ALA A 240 17.30 -0.75 8.77
C ALA A 240 17.56 -1.65 7.55
N VAL A 241 16.51 -1.95 6.77
CA VAL A 241 16.62 -2.77 5.56
C VAL A 241 17.37 -2.03 4.44
N GLU A 242 17.12 -0.74 4.26
CA GLU A 242 17.86 0.07 3.27
C GLU A 242 19.37 0.11 3.57
N TRP A 243 19.75 0.25 4.84
CA TRP A 243 21.16 0.23 5.23
C TRP A 243 21.81 -1.14 5.01
N GLU A 244 21.10 -2.23 5.31
CA GLU A 244 21.57 -3.58 5.03
C GLU A 244 21.74 -3.81 3.52
N ALA A 245 20.78 -3.34 2.72
CA ALA A 245 20.83 -3.37 1.26
C ALA A 245 22.04 -2.58 0.71
N ALA A 246 22.27 -1.37 1.22
CA ALA A 246 23.42 -0.55 0.84
C ALA A 246 24.76 -1.21 1.22
N ALA A 247 24.83 -1.85 2.39
CA ALA A 247 26.03 -2.56 2.84
C ALA A 247 26.36 -3.80 1.98
N ILE A 248 25.35 -4.49 1.43
CA ILE A 248 25.54 -5.60 0.49
C ILE A 248 26.18 -5.09 -0.81
N VAL A 249 25.70 -3.95 -1.33
CA VAL A 249 26.27 -3.34 -2.55
C VAL A 249 27.72 -2.93 -2.35
N ALA A 250 28.03 -2.27 -1.23
CA ALA A 250 29.39 -1.82 -0.93
C ALA A 250 30.38 -3.00 -0.92
N ARG A 251 30.02 -4.11 -0.25
CA ARG A 251 30.84 -5.33 -0.21
C ARG A 251 30.99 -6.01 -1.57
N GLY A 252 29.94 -6.00 -2.40
CA GLY A 252 29.99 -6.56 -3.74
C GLY A 252 30.84 -5.75 -4.72
N SER A 253 30.94 -4.43 -4.51
CA SER A 253 31.80 -3.55 -5.30
C SER A 253 33.29 -3.79 -5.01
N ASP A 254 33.66 -3.91 -3.74
CA ASP A 254 35.06 -4.16 -3.32
C ASP A 254 35.61 -5.47 -3.89
N TYR A 255 34.77 -6.50 -4.03
CA TYR A 255 35.16 -7.79 -4.59
C TYR A 255 35.34 -7.79 -6.11
N ARG A 256 34.74 -6.81 -6.82
CA ARG A 256 34.88 -6.64 -8.28
C ARG A 256 36.06 -5.76 -8.66
N SER A 257 36.63 -5.02 -7.71
CA SER A 257 37.82 -4.18 -7.90
C SER A 257 39.14 -4.89 -7.60
N ILE A 258 39.10 -6.18 -7.25
CA ILE A 258 40.27 -7.06 -7.04
C ILE A 258 40.29 -8.08 -8.16
#